data_AF-L8J6C7-F1
#
_entry.id   AF-L8J6C7-F1
#
_cell.length_a   1.000
_cell.length_b   1.000
_cell.length_c   1.000
_cell.angle_alpha   90.00
_cell.angle_beta   90.00
_cell.angle_gamma   90.00
#
_symmetry.space_group_name_H-M   'P 1'
#
loop_
_entity.id
_entity.type
_entity.pdbx_description
1 polymer ?
#
loop_
_entity_poly.entity_id
_entity_poly.type
_entity_poly.pdbx_seq_one_letter_code
_entity_poly.pdbx_strand_id
1 'polypeptide(L)' 'MESPFTVFVFLIFWDTALAGLNPLSSELYRRCHINGTCRLECFGSEMLVAYCMFQLECCLKGNPEP' A
#
# COMPACT_ATOMS: atom_id res chain seq x y z
N MET A 1 -29.55 -3.89 25.65
CA MET A 1 -29.55 -2.75 24.70
C MET A 1 -28.17 -2.75 24.07
N GLU A 2 -28.04 -3.44 22.94
CA GLU A 2 -26.76 -3.57 22.24
C GLU A 2 -26.41 -2.18 21.69
N SER A 3 -25.33 -1.60 22.20
CA SER A 3 -24.98 -0.22 21.88
C SER A 3 -24.59 -0.14 20.40
N PRO A 4 -25.19 0.77 19.60
CA PRO A 4 -24.84 0.92 18.18
C PRO A 4 -23.37 1.30 17.98
N PHE A 5 -22.72 1.82 19.03
CA PHE A 5 -21.28 2.10 19.05
C PHE A 5 -20.42 0.86 18.84
N THR A 6 -20.81 -0.28 19.42
CA THR A 6 -20.02 -1.50 19.30
C THR A 6 -19.98 -1.98 17.86
N VAL A 7 -21.13 -1.97 17.18
CA VAL A 7 -21.25 -2.33 15.76
C VAL A 7 -20.40 -1.39 14.90
N PHE A 8 -20.40 -0.10 15.20
CA PHE A 8 -19.64 0.90 14.46
C PHE A 8 -18.12 0.68 14.57
N VAL A 9 -17.62 0.38 15.78
CA VAL A 9 -16.20 0.08 16.00
C VAL A 9 -15.78 -1.19 15.26
N PHE A 10 -16.62 -2.23 15.29
CA PHE A 10 -16.36 -3.46 14.55
C PHE A 10 -16.32 -3.24 13.03
N LEU A 11 -17.23 -2.45 12.48
CA LEU A 11 -17.24 -2.13 11.04
C LEU A 11 -15.96 -1.41 10.61
N ILE A 12 -15.53 -0.37 11.32
CA ILE A 12 -14.30 0.36 10.99
C ILE A 12 -13.07 -0.55 11.08
N PHE A 13 -13.01 -1.40 12.12
CA PHE A 13 -11.89 -2.32 12.29
C PHE A 13 -11.84 -3.36 11.16
N TRP A 14 -12.99 -3.85 10.73
CA TRP A 14 -13.13 -4.83 9.66
C TRP A 14 -12.78 -4.25 8.29
N ASP A 15 -13.22 -3.03 7.97
CA ASP A 15 -12.84 -2.30 6.76
C ASP A 15 -11.32 -2.07 6.69
N THR A 16 -10.70 -1.71 7.81
CA THR A 16 -9.24 -1.49 7.88
C THR A 16 -8.48 -2.80 7.67
N ALA A 17 -8.95 -3.90 8.24
CA ALA A 17 -8.37 -5.23 8.04
C ALA A 17 -8.53 -5.70 6.59
N LEU A 18 -9.70 -5.52 5.97
CA LEU A 18 -9.93 -5.86 4.57
C LEU A 18 -9.14 -4.98 3.61
N ALA A 19 -8.95 -3.69 3.92
CA ALA A 19 -8.13 -2.80 3.13
C ALA A 19 -6.68 -3.31 3.03
N GLY A 20 -6.15 -3.89 4.11
CA GLY A 20 -4.83 -4.52 4.14
C GLY A 20 -4.74 -5.90 3.47
N LEU A 21 -5.87 -6.58 3.26
CA LEU A 21 -5.96 -7.91 2.63
C LEU A 21 -6.27 -7.86 1.13
N ASN A 22 -6.35 -6.68 0.52
CA ASN A 22 -6.66 -6.54 -0.90
C ASN A 22 -5.64 -7.29 -1.78
N PRO A 23 -6.06 -8.30 -2.57
CA PRO A 23 -5.16 -9.08 -3.41
C PRO A 23 -4.46 -8.23 -4.49
N LEU A 24 -5.06 -7.08 -4.87
CA LEU A 24 -4.41 -6.08 -5.72
C LEU A 24 -3.14 -5.50 -5.07
N SER A 25 -3.16 -5.30 -3.75
CA SER A 25 -1.98 -4.83 -3.01
C SER A 25 -0.88 -5.87 -2.99
N SER A 26 -1.23 -7.17 -2.92
CA SER A 26 -0.29 -8.29 -3.04
C SER A 26 0.35 -8.37 -4.43
N GLU A 27 -0.41 -8.13 -5.51
CA GLU A 27 0.10 -8.17 -6.88
C GLU A 27 1.00 -6.96 -7.19
N LEU A 28 0.61 -5.77 -6.74
CA LEU A 28 1.43 -4.54 -6.82
C LEU A 28 2.70 -4.66 -5.98
N TYR A 29 2.59 -5.22 -4.77
CA TYR A 29 3.73 -5.53 -3.92
C TYR A 29 4.69 -6.49 -4.61
N ARG A 30 4.18 -7.53 -5.28
CA ARG A 30 5.01 -8.49 -6.02
C ARG A 30 5.74 -7.84 -7.19
N ARG A 31 5.08 -6.98 -7.96
CA ARG A 31 5.73 -6.20 -9.03
C ARG A 31 6.79 -5.25 -8.48
N CYS A 32 6.50 -4.61 -7.33
CA CYS A 32 7.46 -3.77 -6.65
C CYS A 32 8.67 -4.56 -6.15
N HIS A 33 8.48 -5.73 -5.54
CA HIS A 33 9.55 -6.55 -4.98
C HIS A 33 10.56 -7.08 -6.02
N ILE A 34 10.20 -7.12 -7.30
CA ILE A 34 11.11 -7.62 -8.35
C ILE A 34 12.20 -6.59 -8.69
N ASN A 35 11.89 -5.29 -8.71
CA ASN A 35 12.85 -4.27 -9.16
C ASN A 35 12.73 -2.91 -8.44
N GLY A 36 11.92 -2.84 -7.39
CA GLY A 36 11.54 -1.64 -6.66
C GLY A 36 11.60 -1.79 -5.15
N THR A 37 11.48 -0.67 -4.47
CA THR A 37 11.45 -0.57 -3.02
C THR A 37 10.20 0.19 -2.59
N CYS A 38 9.47 -0.34 -1.62
CA CYS A 38 8.35 0.38 -1.01
C CYS A 38 8.89 1.42 -0.01
N ARG A 39 8.56 2.70 -0.20
CA ARG A 39 8.93 3.82 0.69
C ARG A 39 7.72 4.69 0.99
N LEU A 40 7.83 5.55 2.01
CA LEU A 40 6.80 6.57 2.26
C LEU A 40 6.77 7.64 1.15
N GLU A 41 7.94 7.96 0.60
CA GLU A 41 8.12 8.88 -0.52
C GLU A 41 9.32 8.39 -1.37
N CYS A 42 9.19 8.40 -2.70
CA CYS A 42 10.29 8.08 -3.61
C CYS A 42 11.34 9.20 -3.64
N PHE A 43 12.62 8.82 -3.72
CA PHE A 43 13.67 9.80 -3.92
C PHE A 43 13.61 10.40 -5.33
N GLY A 44 14.14 11.61 -5.53
CA GLY A 44 14.18 12.24 -6.86
C GLY A 44 15.00 11.46 -7.92
N SER A 45 15.78 10.47 -7.51
CA SER A 45 16.49 9.51 -8.37
C SER A 45 15.71 8.22 -8.63
N GLU A 46 14.51 8.10 -8.08
CA GLU A 46 13.60 6.98 -8.22
C GLU A 46 12.32 7.42 -8.96
N MET A 47 11.63 6.47 -9.58
CA MET A 47 10.37 6.70 -10.29
C MET A 47 9.23 6.02 -9.52
N LEU A 48 8.17 6.77 -9.23
CA LEU A 48 6.92 6.24 -8.66
C LEU A 48 6.15 5.48 -9.73
N VAL A 49 5.83 4.21 -9.46
CA VAL A 49 5.19 3.33 -10.48
C VAL A 49 3.91 2.69 -9.97
N ALA A 50 3.78 2.52 -8.67
CA ALA A 50 2.62 1.93 -8.00
C ALA A 50 2.58 2.34 -6.52
N TYR A 51 1.56 1.89 -5.81
CA TYR A 51 1.49 1.95 -4.35
C TYR A 51 1.56 0.52 -3.78
N CYS A 52 2.33 0.36 -2.71
CA CYS A 52 2.42 -0.84 -1.88
C CYS A 52 1.31 -0.85 -0.79
N MET A 53 1.31 -1.89 0.07
CA MET A 53 0.45 -1.93 1.26
C MET A 53 0.66 -0.68 2.14
N PHE A 54 -0.38 -0.27 2.88
CA PHE A 54 -0.34 0.88 3.79
C PHE A 54 -0.06 2.24 3.12
N GLN A 55 -0.47 2.42 1.85
CA GLN A 55 -0.28 3.67 1.10
C GLN A 55 1.20 4.06 0.88
N LEU A 56 2.12 3.10 1.03
CA LEU A 56 3.52 3.29 0.69
C LEU A 56 3.67 3.40 -0.84
N GLU A 57 4.60 4.22 -1.30
CA GLU A 57 4.98 4.37 -2.70
C GLU A 57 5.91 3.24 -3.15
N CYS A 58 5.67 2.69 -4.35
CA CYS A 58 6.59 1.78 -5.00
C CYS A 58 7.56 2.57 -5.88
N CYS A 59 8.82 2.60 -5.44
CA CYS A 59 9.88 3.36 -6.06
C CYS A 59 10.80 2.42 -6.83
N LEU A 60 10.82 2.53 -8.16
CA LEU A 60 11.86 1.89 -8.97
C LEU A 60 13.08 2.82 -9.01
N LYS A 61 14.28 2.26 -8.91
CA LYS A 61 15.48 3.02 -9.29
C LYS A 61 15.33 3.42 -10.75
N GLY A 62 15.06 4.70 -10.99
CA GLY A 62 15.13 5.24 -12.34
C GLY A 62 16.58 5.12 -12.73
N ASN A 63 16.90 4.33 -13.74
CA ASN A 63 18.20 4.48 -14.37
C ASN A 63 18.20 5.89 -14.96
N PRO A 64 19.06 6.83 -14.53
CA PRO A 64 19.24 8.06 -15.28
C PRO A 64 19.97 7.66 -16.56
N GLU A 65 19.24 7.14 -17.54
CA GLU A 65 19.77 7.06 -18.89
C GLU A 65 19.89 8.51 -19.40
N PRO A 66 21.09 8.95 -19.82
CA PRO A 66 21.32 10.27 -20.38
C PRO A 66 20.69 10.45 -21.76
#